data_AF-V9FTL2-F1
#
_entry.id   AF-V9FTL2-F1
#
_cell.length_a   1.000
_cell.length_b   1.000
_cell.length_c   1.000
_cell.angle_alpha   90.00
_cell.angle_beta   90.00
_cell.angle_gamma   90.00
#
_symmetry.space_group_name_H-M   'P 1'
#
loop_
_entity.id
_entity.type
_entity.pdbx_description
1 polymer ?
#
loop_
_entity_poly.entity_id
_entity_poly.type
_entity_poly.pdbx_seq_one_letter_code
_entity_poly.pdbx_strand_id
1 'polypeptide(L)'
;MDDVEVVCGVYEEGIVFLVTIARDARVSALQEKIASTYRVMSNRVEVYPAKMTLYLARKKQGNEMKWLTGGQNVEDLLRGKVDTTYKKMYPWLKLNNDELFGPDFASGEEIHVLVELPASADVAPRQQTGLWLVRGSIANALSIKGVRCRLYRLAGTYLGYYDPARRTGNKNVALWYEDKTLCVHILFKTEENALRFDNALQEEPVTLGSPLNGQEVTTSVAQFEGVPTELTRIYFIHYDPLESESPQDTMSSISLTSSVSILDASTDEFRYQRIEHERYFLPYGNAESCHLVSRKQSRDHKREFAKYDRDTNNRLALSREMHGFYDALSYDVPIVNMVPVPGPVEKPSIGSRYKVEIFVKVLDAHCIDRVFSRLKEGSTTIDDPLVMKTFVHVENPETFRLCMQWKHDENDERWRSFLAMTPAVD
;
A
#
# COMPACT_ATOMS: atom_id res chain seq x y z
N MET A 1 -30.94 -23.89 9.37
CA MET A 1 -30.74 -23.70 7.92
C MET A 1 -29.39 -24.30 7.64
N ASP A 2 -29.35 -25.32 6.80
CA ASP A 2 -28.10 -26.02 6.52
C ASP A 2 -27.37 -25.23 5.43
N ASP A 3 -26.25 -24.63 5.77
CA ASP A 3 -25.37 -23.98 4.81
C ASP A 3 -24.52 -25.03 4.08
N VAL A 4 -24.23 -24.77 2.82
CA VAL A 4 -23.38 -25.62 1.98
C VAL A 4 -22.20 -24.80 1.44
N GLU A 5 -21.05 -25.46 1.32
CA GLU A 5 -19.87 -24.90 0.66
C GLU A 5 -19.85 -25.32 -0.81
N VAL A 6 -19.78 -24.33 -1.69
CA VAL A 6 -19.80 -24.50 -3.14
C VAL A 6 -18.48 -24.03 -3.71
N VAL A 7 -17.72 -24.95 -4.30
CA VAL A 7 -16.48 -24.63 -5.03
C VAL A 7 -16.84 -24.13 -6.43
N CYS A 8 -16.35 -22.93 -6.76
CA CYS A 8 -16.64 -22.20 -7.98
C CYS A 8 -15.36 -22.03 -8.83
N GLY A 9 -15.42 -22.39 -10.12
CA GLY A 9 -14.34 -22.15 -11.09
C GLY A 9 -14.75 -21.14 -12.15
N VAL A 10 -13.96 -20.08 -12.35
CA VAL A 10 -14.24 -18.99 -13.30
C VAL A 10 -13.50 -19.23 -14.61
N TYR A 11 -14.27 -19.31 -15.71
CA TYR A 11 -13.74 -19.45 -17.05
C TYR A 11 -12.97 -18.20 -17.51
N GLU A 12 -12.03 -18.39 -18.44
CA GLU A 12 -11.07 -17.42 -19.00
C GLU A 12 -10.07 -16.83 -17.99
N GLU A 13 -10.46 -16.72 -16.72
CA GLU A 13 -9.64 -16.17 -15.64
C GLU A 13 -8.81 -17.25 -14.91
N GLY A 14 -9.25 -18.51 -14.94
CA GLY A 14 -8.55 -19.62 -14.25
C GLY A 14 -8.59 -19.52 -12.73
N ILE A 15 -9.59 -18.83 -12.17
CA ILE A 15 -9.71 -18.59 -10.72
C ILE A 15 -10.66 -19.61 -10.10
N VAL A 16 -10.28 -20.19 -8.96
CA VAL A 16 -11.12 -21.11 -8.17
C VAL A 16 -11.29 -20.59 -6.75
N PHE A 17 -12.51 -20.62 -6.22
CA PHE A 17 -12.79 -20.20 -4.84
C PHE A 17 -14.04 -20.85 -4.24
N LEU A 18 -14.16 -20.73 -2.92
CA LEU A 18 -15.26 -21.26 -2.12
C LEU A 18 -16.31 -20.19 -1.81
N VAL A 19 -17.57 -20.60 -1.81
CA VAL A 19 -18.71 -19.79 -1.38
C VAL A 19 -19.58 -20.59 -0.42
N THR A 20 -19.84 -20.02 0.76
CA THR A 20 -20.82 -20.55 1.73
C THR A 20 -22.19 -19.91 1.49
N ILE A 21 -23.23 -20.73 1.36
CA ILE A 21 -24.61 -20.28 1.12
C ILE A 21 -25.64 -21.26 1.68
N ALA A 22 -26.82 -20.76 2.08
CA ALA A 22 -27.94 -21.59 2.52
C ALA A 22 -28.39 -22.58 1.43
N ARG A 23 -28.63 -23.84 1.80
CA ARG A 23 -28.98 -24.91 0.87
C ARG A 23 -30.33 -24.70 0.15
N ASP A 24 -31.26 -24.00 0.77
CA ASP A 24 -32.56 -23.67 0.17
C ASP A 24 -32.56 -22.32 -0.57
N ALA A 25 -31.40 -21.67 -0.66
CA ALA A 25 -31.24 -20.42 -1.41
C ALA A 25 -31.51 -20.63 -2.91
N ARG A 26 -31.84 -19.53 -3.58
CA ARG A 26 -31.98 -19.49 -5.04
C ARG A 26 -30.62 -19.35 -5.71
N VAL A 27 -30.52 -19.82 -6.95
CA VAL A 27 -29.35 -19.60 -7.81
C VAL A 27 -29.03 -18.10 -7.97
N SER A 28 -30.03 -17.21 -7.97
CA SER A 28 -29.79 -15.76 -7.96
C SER A 28 -28.98 -15.27 -6.77
N ALA A 29 -29.24 -15.80 -5.57
CA ALA A 29 -28.47 -15.47 -4.37
C ALA A 29 -27.04 -16.03 -4.44
N LEU A 30 -26.86 -17.19 -5.07
CA LEU A 30 -25.54 -17.74 -5.37
C LEU A 30 -24.76 -16.84 -6.34
N GLN A 31 -25.40 -16.32 -7.38
CA GLN A 31 -24.79 -15.35 -8.31
C GLN A 31 -24.30 -14.09 -7.57
N GLU A 32 -25.13 -13.52 -6.69
CA GLU A 32 -24.75 -12.35 -5.88
C GLU A 32 -23.53 -12.63 -5.00
N LYS A 33 -23.53 -13.78 -4.32
CA LYS A 33 -22.43 -14.18 -3.44
C LYS A 33 -21.14 -14.39 -4.23
N ILE A 34 -21.20 -15.09 -5.36
CA ILE A 34 -20.07 -15.29 -6.29
C ILE A 34 -19.52 -13.95 -6.78
N ALA A 35 -20.37 -13.02 -7.23
CA ALA A 35 -19.92 -11.69 -7.67
C ALA A 35 -19.22 -10.91 -6.55
N SER A 36 -19.79 -10.93 -5.33
CA SER A 36 -19.20 -10.22 -4.19
C SER A 36 -17.81 -10.76 -3.81
N THR A 37 -17.65 -12.09 -3.78
CA THR A 37 -16.37 -12.75 -3.49
C THR A 37 -15.37 -12.52 -4.62
N TYR A 38 -15.80 -12.69 -5.88
CA TYR A 38 -14.95 -12.48 -7.06
C TYR A 38 -14.42 -11.05 -7.14
N ARG A 39 -15.23 -10.03 -6.80
CA ARG A 39 -14.81 -8.63 -6.76
C ARG A 39 -13.63 -8.41 -5.82
N VAL A 40 -13.67 -8.98 -4.62
CA VAL A 40 -12.60 -8.84 -3.62
C VAL A 40 -11.32 -9.51 -4.10
N MET A 41 -11.43 -10.69 -4.72
CA MET A 41 -10.26 -11.46 -5.14
C MET A 41 -9.60 -10.98 -6.45
N SER A 42 -10.40 -10.54 -7.43
CA SER A 42 -9.90 -10.20 -8.77
C SER A 42 -9.41 -8.76 -8.89
N ASN A 43 -9.78 -7.88 -7.95
CA ASN A 43 -9.50 -6.44 -7.99
C ASN A 43 -9.88 -5.78 -9.35
N ARG A 44 -10.86 -6.37 -10.06
CA ARG A 44 -11.36 -5.97 -11.39
C ARG A 44 -12.80 -5.44 -11.33
N VAL A 45 -13.26 -4.92 -12.47
CA VAL A 45 -14.58 -4.31 -12.76
C VAL A 45 -15.75 -5.02 -12.06
N GLU A 46 -16.73 -4.23 -11.61
CA GLU A 46 -17.99 -4.71 -11.04
C GLU A 46 -18.72 -5.67 -11.99
N VAL A 47 -18.81 -6.95 -11.60
CA VAL A 47 -19.59 -7.96 -12.31
C VAL A 47 -21.02 -7.92 -11.78
N TYR A 48 -21.97 -7.52 -12.63
CA TYR A 48 -23.39 -7.58 -12.29
C TYR A 48 -23.86 -9.04 -12.15
N PRO A 49 -24.40 -9.45 -10.98
CA PRO A 49 -24.84 -10.83 -10.74
C PRO A 49 -25.83 -11.38 -11.77
N ALA A 50 -26.70 -10.53 -12.33
CA ALA A 50 -27.68 -10.95 -13.33
C ALA A 50 -27.05 -11.30 -14.70
N LYS A 51 -25.81 -10.86 -14.97
CA LYS A 51 -25.13 -11.07 -16.25
C LYS A 51 -24.21 -12.29 -16.27
N MET A 52 -23.88 -12.87 -15.12
CA MET A 52 -23.09 -14.11 -15.08
C MET A 52 -23.97 -15.32 -15.40
N THR A 53 -23.41 -16.29 -16.12
CA THR A 53 -24.06 -17.59 -16.34
C THR A 53 -23.35 -18.65 -15.50
N LEU A 54 -24.12 -19.40 -14.72
CA LEU A 54 -23.60 -20.50 -13.91
C LEU A 54 -23.93 -21.84 -14.58
N TYR A 55 -22.97 -22.76 -14.57
CA TYR A 55 -23.16 -24.13 -15.05
C TYR A 55 -22.77 -25.13 -13.96
N LEU A 56 -23.47 -26.26 -13.89
CA LEU A 56 -23.08 -27.37 -13.04
C LEU A 56 -21.82 -28.01 -13.60
N ALA A 57 -20.78 -28.11 -12.78
CA ALA A 57 -19.51 -28.74 -13.13
C ALA A 57 -19.59 -30.28 -13.09
N ARG A 58 -20.74 -30.87 -13.47
CA ARG A 58 -21.00 -32.31 -13.45
C ARG A 58 -21.29 -32.82 -14.85
N LYS A 59 -20.58 -33.86 -15.28
CA LYS A 59 -20.69 -34.48 -16.61
C LYS A 59 -20.90 -35.98 -16.51
N LYS A 60 -21.56 -36.55 -17.51
CA LYS A 60 -21.66 -38.00 -17.68
C LYS A 60 -20.31 -38.59 -18.09
N GLN A 61 -19.77 -39.47 -17.27
CA GLN A 61 -18.57 -40.26 -17.57
C GLN A 61 -18.93 -41.75 -17.46
N GLY A 62 -19.09 -42.41 -18.61
CA GLY A 62 -19.67 -43.76 -18.66
C GLY A 62 -21.16 -43.76 -18.29
N ASN A 63 -21.55 -44.55 -17.30
CA ASN A 63 -22.93 -44.65 -16.81
C ASN A 63 -23.22 -43.73 -15.60
N GLU A 64 -22.23 -43.01 -15.09
CA GLU A 64 -22.35 -42.20 -13.88
C GLU A 64 -22.14 -40.71 -14.18
N MET A 65 -22.75 -39.86 -13.36
CA MET A 65 -22.51 -38.41 -13.36
C MET A 65 -21.40 -38.11 -12.36
N LYS A 66 -20.30 -37.50 -12.82
CA LYS A 66 -19.15 -37.15 -11.97
C LYS A 66 -18.88 -35.66 -11.97
N TRP A 67 -18.52 -35.14 -10.80
CA TRP A 67 -18.10 -33.75 -10.64
C TRP A 67 -16.70 -33.55 -11.22
N LEU A 68 -16.38 -32.31 -11.54
CA LEU A 68 -15.07 -31.93 -12.01
C LEU A 68 -14.12 -31.84 -10.80
N THR A 69 -13.12 -32.71 -10.73
CA THR A 69 -12.16 -32.72 -9.62
C THR A 69 -11.14 -31.57 -9.75
N GLY A 70 -10.79 -30.91 -8.64
CA GLY A 70 -9.69 -29.93 -8.59
C GLY A 70 -8.31 -30.55 -8.84
N GLY A 71 -7.38 -29.80 -9.45
CA GLY A 71 -5.98 -30.23 -9.71
C GLY A 71 -5.25 -29.40 -10.77
N GLN A 72 -3.96 -29.66 -11.00
CA GLN A 72 -3.07 -28.87 -11.89
C GLN A 72 -3.61 -28.69 -13.33
N ASN A 73 -4.39 -29.63 -13.84
CA ASN A 73 -4.97 -29.60 -15.20
C ASN A 73 -6.25 -28.75 -15.32
N VAL A 74 -6.78 -28.27 -14.19
CA VAL A 74 -8.05 -27.54 -14.13
C VAL A 74 -7.87 -26.07 -14.46
N GLU A 75 -6.73 -25.46 -14.09
CA GLU A 75 -6.43 -24.07 -14.45
C GLU A 75 -6.36 -23.89 -15.98
N ASP A 76 -5.74 -24.84 -16.69
CA ASP A 76 -5.64 -24.83 -18.15
C ASP A 76 -7.01 -25.08 -18.81
N LEU A 77 -7.85 -25.94 -18.22
CA LEU A 77 -9.25 -26.14 -18.65
C LEU A 77 -10.08 -24.86 -18.47
N LEU A 78 -9.94 -24.20 -17.32
CA LEU A 78 -10.65 -22.96 -16.99
C LEU A 78 -10.18 -21.78 -17.85
N ARG A 79 -8.95 -21.78 -18.36
CA ARG A 79 -8.47 -20.80 -19.36
C ARG A 79 -9.04 -21.01 -20.77
N GLY A 80 -9.76 -22.12 -21.00
CA GLY A 80 -10.47 -22.40 -22.23
C GLY A 80 -11.88 -21.80 -22.30
N LYS A 81 -12.62 -22.11 -23.37
CA LYS A 81 -14.03 -21.73 -23.52
C LYS A 81 -14.94 -22.66 -22.73
N VAL A 82 -16.09 -22.15 -22.30
CA VAL A 82 -17.14 -22.93 -21.65
C VAL A 82 -17.61 -24.06 -22.59
N ASP A 83 -17.52 -25.30 -22.10
CA ASP A 83 -18.13 -26.43 -22.79
C ASP A 83 -19.65 -26.39 -22.57
N THR A 84 -20.40 -26.12 -23.63
CA THR A 84 -21.87 -26.04 -23.60
C THR A 84 -22.57 -27.34 -23.18
N THR A 85 -21.84 -28.45 -23.03
CA THR A 85 -22.39 -29.70 -22.50
C THR A 85 -22.64 -29.67 -21.00
N TYR A 86 -22.08 -28.71 -20.26
CA TYR A 86 -22.42 -28.50 -18.86
C TYR A 86 -23.83 -27.89 -18.71
N LYS A 87 -24.58 -28.36 -17.70
CA LYS A 87 -25.97 -27.95 -17.50
C LYS A 87 -26.03 -26.54 -16.91
N LYS A 88 -26.68 -25.60 -17.62
CA LYS A 88 -26.93 -24.23 -17.15
C LYS A 88 -27.84 -24.23 -15.91
N MET A 89 -27.48 -23.43 -14.91
CA MET A 89 -28.26 -23.20 -13.69
C MET A 89 -29.14 -21.97 -13.88
N TYR A 90 -30.45 -22.13 -13.69
CA TYR A 90 -31.40 -21.04 -13.87
C TYR A 90 -31.60 -20.24 -12.56
N PRO A 91 -31.62 -18.89 -12.59
CA PRO A 91 -31.66 -18.05 -11.38
C PRO A 91 -32.83 -18.32 -10.42
N TRP A 92 -33.96 -18.80 -10.93
CA TRP A 92 -35.18 -19.05 -10.15
C TRP A 92 -35.20 -20.42 -9.45
N LEU A 93 -34.26 -21.33 -9.76
CA LEU A 93 -34.18 -22.63 -9.11
C LEU A 93 -33.57 -22.50 -7.70
N LYS A 94 -34.02 -23.34 -6.78
CA LYS A 94 -33.39 -23.52 -5.47
C LYS A 94 -32.24 -24.53 -5.57
N LEU A 95 -31.19 -24.32 -4.79
CA LEU A 95 -30.01 -25.21 -4.79
C LEU A 95 -30.34 -26.64 -4.36
N ASN A 96 -31.32 -26.81 -3.46
CA ASN A 96 -31.85 -28.12 -3.03
C ASN A 96 -32.76 -28.83 -4.05
N ASN A 97 -32.95 -28.28 -5.25
CA ASN A 97 -33.67 -28.95 -6.32
C ASN A 97 -32.89 -30.19 -6.79
N ASP A 98 -33.59 -31.31 -7.02
CA ASP A 98 -33.03 -32.60 -7.49
C ASP A 98 -32.22 -32.47 -8.79
N GLU A 99 -32.54 -31.46 -9.60
CA GLU A 99 -31.85 -31.16 -10.85
C GLU A 99 -30.51 -30.44 -10.70
N LEU A 100 -30.21 -29.90 -9.52
CA LEU A 100 -28.98 -29.18 -9.17
C LEU A 100 -28.13 -30.02 -8.22
N PHE A 101 -28.06 -29.63 -6.94
CA PHE A 101 -27.33 -30.38 -5.91
C PHE A 101 -28.21 -31.46 -5.27
N GLY A 102 -29.52 -31.23 -5.20
CA GLY A 102 -30.46 -32.13 -4.54
C GLY A 102 -30.32 -32.19 -3.01
N PRO A 103 -31.19 -32.96 -2.34
CA PRO A 103 -31.23 -33.09 -0.89
C PRO A 103 -30.08 -33.91 -0.27
N ASP A 104 -29.33 -34.66 -1.08
CA ASP A 104 -28.26 -35.55 -0.62
C ASP A 104 -26.83 -35.06 -0.95
N PHE A 105 -26.69 -33.84 -1.48
CA PHE A 105 -25.39 -33.19 -1.70
C PHE A 105 -24.55 -33.10 -0.41
N ALA A 106 -23.26 -33.45 -0.52
CA ALA A 106 -22.23 -33.30 0.50
C ALA A 106 -21.07 -32.45 -0.06
N SER A 107 -20.43 -31.62 0.77
CA SER A 107 -19.29 -30.78 0.38
C SER A 107 -18.01 -31.60 0.17
N GLY A 108 -17.12 -31.13 -0.71
CA GLY A 108 -15.83 -31.75 -1.02
C GLY A 108 -14.91 -30.83 -1.83
N GLU A 109 -13.74 -31.33 -2.24
CA GLU A 109 -12.72 -30.56 -3.01
C GLU A 109 -13.00 -30.47 -4.53
N GLU A 110 -14.15 -30.97 -4.98
CA GLU A 110 -14.54 -30.97 -6.39
C GLU A 110 -15.11 -29.60 -6.78
N ILE A 111 -14.88 -29.15 -8.02
CA ILE A 111 -15.58 -27.98 -8.57
C ILE A 111 -17.04 -28.37 -8.78
N HIS A 112 -17.93 -27.53 -8.26
CA HIS A 112 -19.38 -27.75 -8.29
C HIS A 112 -20.05 -26.84 -9.30
N VAL A 113 -19.56 -25.60 -9.42
CA VAL A 113 -20.12 -24.56 -10.28
C VAL A 113 -19.04 -23.98 -11.16
N LEU A 114 -19.36 -23.85 -12.43
CA LEU A 114 -18.55 -23.13 -13.40
C LEU A 114 -19.20 -21.77 -13.66
N VAL A 115 -18.39 -20.72 -13.62
CA VAL A 115 -18.82 -19.34 -13.75
C VAL A 115 -18.36 -18.82 -15.10
N GLU A 116 -19.31 -18.54 -15.99
CA GLU A 116 -19.09 -17.81 -17.22
C GLU A 116 -19.44 -16.34 -16.97
N LEU A 117 -18.43 -15.48 -17.14
CA LEU A 117 -18.63 -14.04 -17.11
C LEU A 117 -19.27 -13.60 -18.44
N PRO A 118 -20.10 -12.54 -18.43
CA PRO A 118 -20.70 -12.05 -19.67
C PRO A 118 -19.58 -11.72 -20.67
N ALA A 119 -19.70 -12.28 -21.88
CA ALA A 119 -18.87 -11.86 -23.00
C ALA A 119 -18.94 -10.33 -23.10
N SER A 120 -17.82 -9.67 -23.34
CA SER A 120 -17.68 -8.21 -23.36
C SER A 120 -18.52 -7.51 -24.45
N ALA A 121 -19.45 -8.22 -25.08
CA ALA A 121 -20.24 -7.85 -26.25
C ALA A 121 -21.62 -7.23 -25.93
N ASP A 122 -22.17 -7.41 -24.71
CA ASP A 122 -23.45 -6.79 -24.29
C ASP A 122 -23.27 -5.56 -23.38
N VAL A 123 -22.08 -4.96 -23.45
CA VAL A 123 -21.93 -3.53 -23.22
C VAL A 123 -22.15 -2.90 -24.59
N ALA A 124 -23.10 -1.94 -24.67
CA ALA A 124 -23.29 -1.02 -25.79
C ALA A 124 -21.97 -0.76 -26.52
N PRO A 125 -21.96 -0.73 -27.87
CA PRO A 125 -20.78 -0.96 -28.72
C PRO A 125 -19.60 -0.34 -28.05
N ARG A 126 -18.60 -1.15 -27.65
CA ARG A 126 -17.36 -0.75 -26.97
C ARG A 126 -17.22 0.74 -27.20
N GLN A 127 -17.58 1.57 -26.22
CA GLN A 127 -16.87 2.83 -26.13
C GLN A 127 -15.45 2.32 -26.06
N GLN A 128 -14.72 2.45 -27.16
CA GLN A 128 -13.28 2.51 -27.11
C GLN A 128 -13.08 3.49 -25.97
N THR A 129 -12.73 2.97 -24.80
CA THR A 129 -12.38 3.81 -23.67
C THR A 129 -11.16 4.49 -24.21
N GLY A 130 -11.37 5.69 -24.76
CA GLY A 130 -10.29 6.51 -25.27
C GLY A 130 -9.24 6.50 -24.19
N LEU A 131 -7.99 6.34 -24.59
CA LEU A 131 -6.93 6.49 -23.61
C LEU A 131 -7.08 7.88 -23.00
N TRP A 132 -6.73 8.04 -21.74
CA TRP A 132 -6.76 9.32 -21.08
C TRP A 132 -5.33 9.80 -21.02
N LEU A 133 -5.08 10.97 -21.57
CA LEU A 133 -3.76 11.57 -21.56
C LEU A 133 -3.72 12.62 -20.47
N VAL A 134 -2.76 12.46 -19.56
CA VAL A 134 -2.34 13.54 -18.67
C VAL A 134 -1.16 14.25 -19.30
N ARG A 135 -1.36 15.53 -19.62
CA ARG A 135 -0.29 16.45 -20.01
C ARG A 135 0.03 17.35 -18.84
N GLY A 136 1.29 17.71 -18.68
CA GLY A 136 1.65 18.70 -17.67
C GLY A 136 3.06 19.21 -17.80
N SER A 137 3.37 20.16 -16.93
CA SER A 137 4.69 20.75 -16.79
C SER A 137 4.95 21.09 -15.33
N ILE A 138 6.22 20.97 -14.95
CA ILE A 138 6.72 21.37 -13.64
C ILE A 138 7.85 22.36 -13.87
N ALA A 139 7.63 23.62 -13.49
CA ALA A 139 8.62 24.68 -13.69
C ALA A 139 9.87 24.44 -12.82
N ASN A 140 11.04 24.84 -13.32
CA ASN A 140 12.33 24.78 -12.60
C ASN A 140 12.74 23.39 -12.06
N ALA A 141 12.12 22.32 -12.54
CA ALA A 141 12.34 20.95 -12.10
C ALA A 141 13.77 20.44 -12.36
N LEU A 142 14.47 20.95 -13.39
CA LEU A 142 15.80 20.45 -13.77
C LEU A 142 16.85 20.65 -12.66
N SER A 143 16.72 21.74 -11.89
CA SER A 143 17.61 22.05 -10.76
C SER A 143 17.24 21.33 -9.45
N ILE A 144 16.14 20.56 -9.44
CA ILE A 144 15.55 20.02 -8.21
C ILE A 144 15.66 18.50 -8.22
N LYS A 145 16.40 17.98 -7.25
CA LYS A 145 16.65 16.55 -7.13
C LYS A 145 15.36 15.80 -6.79
N GLY A 146 15.21 14.61 -7.36
CA GLY A 146 14.11 13.71 -7.03
C GLY A 146 12.76 13.98 -7.71
N VAL A 147 12.58 15.11 -8.41
CA VAL A 147 11.31 15.43 -9.10
C VAL A 147 10.93 14.37 -10.14
N ARG A 148 11.86 14.05 -11.05
CA ARG A 148 11.62 13.03 -12.09
C ARG A 148 11.46 11.63 -11.50
N CYS A 149 12.21 11.31 -10.44
CA CYS A 149 12.06 10.05 -9.68
C CYS A 149 10.65 9.91 -9.09
N ARG A 150 10.15 10.98 -8.45
CA ARG A 150 8.79 11.02 -7.87
C ARG A 150 7.73 10.82 -8.95
N LEU A 151 7.86 11.47 -10.10
CA LEU A 151 6.92 11.29 -11.21
C LEU A 151 6.91 9.87 -11.78
N TYR A 152 8.06 9.21 -11.95
CA TYR A 152 8.08 7.80 -12.37
C TYR A 152 7.39 6.89 -11.34
N ARG A 153 7.52 7.18 -10.05
CA ARG A 153 6.83 6.44 -8.98
C ARG A 153 5.32 6.67 -9.02
N LEU A 154 4.86 7.91 -9.18
CA LEU A 154 3.44 8.25 -9.32
C LEU A 154 2.85 7.60 -10.59
N ALA A 155 3.54 7.70 -11.72
CA ALA A 155 3.11 7.09 -12.97
C ALA A 155 2.97 5.56 -12.86
N GLY A 156 3.89 4.88 -12.19
CA GLY A 156 3.78 3.44 -11.93
C GLY A 156 2.61 3.10 -10.98
N THR A 157 2.45 3.87 -9.91
CA THR A 157 1.41 3.68 -8.88
C THR A 157 0.01 3.78 -9.48
N TYR A 158 -0.21 4.80 -10.30
CA TYR A 158 -1.51 5.08 -10.91
C TYR A 158 -1.67 4.48 -12.29
N LEU A 159 -0.89 3.45 -12.60
CA LEU A 159 -1.14 2.65 -13.80
C LEU A 159 -1.01 3.47 -15.11
N GLY A 160 0.07 4.24 -15.24
CA GLY A 160 0.42 4.99 -16.45
C GLY A 160 1.10 4.14 -17.54
N TYR A 161 1.01 4.59 -18.79
CA TYR A 161 1.58 3.97 -19.98
C TYR A 161 2.33 5.02 -20.82
N TYR A 162 3.34 4.57 -21.56
CA TYR A 162 3.96 5.41 -22.58
C TYR A 162 3.03 5.61 -23.76
N ASP A 163 3.12 6.78 -24.39
CA ASP A 163 2.61 6.98 -25.74
C ASP A 163 3.56 6.32 -26.75
N PRO A 164 3.12 5.30 -27.52
CA PRO A 164 3.95 4.67 -28.55
C PRO A 164 4.44 5.64 -29.63
N ALA A 165 3.73 6.76 -29.84
CA ALA A 165 4.14 7.80 -30.78
C ALA A 165 5.27 8.69 -30.24
N ARG A 166 5.51 8.71 -28.92
CA ARG A 166 6.59 9.49 -28.28
C ARG A 166 7.79 8.61 -27.97
N ARG A 167 8.72 8.57 -28.92
CA ARG A 167 10.00 7.85 -28.78
C ARG A 167 11.17 8.74 -29.14
N THR A 168 12.26 8.61 -28.38
CA THR A 168 13.56 9.21 -28.71
C THR A 168 14.53 8.07 -28.97
N GLY A 169 14.87 7.86 -30.25
CA GLY A 169 15.57 6.65 -30.69
C GLY A 169 14.76 5.40 -30.34
N ASN A 170 15.36 4.47 -29.59
CA ASN A 170 14.70 3.24 -29.18
C ASN A 170 13.94 3.33 -27.84
N LYS A 171 14.04 4.45 -27.11
CA LYS A 171 13.42 4.63 -25.78
C LYS A 171 12.04 5.28 -25.90
N ASN A 172 11.06 4.76 -25.16
CA ASN A 172 9.76 5.40 -24.99
C ASN A 172 9.90 6.57 -24.01
N VAL A 173 9.24 7.70 -24.29
CA VAL A 173 9.42 8.94 -23.51
C VAL A 173 8.07 9.44 -23.00
N ALA A 174 7.89 9.36 -21.69
CA ALA A 174 6.76 9.96 -20.99
C ALA A 174 7.11 11.25 -20.25
N LEU A 175 8.39 11.41 -19.89
CA LEU A 175 8.91 12.53 -19.11
C LEU A 175 10.21 13.04 -19.75
N TRP A 176 10.27 14.32 -20.12
CA TRP A 176 11.44 14.97 -20.72
C TRP A 176 11.55 16.42 -20.26
N TYR A 177 12.75 17.00 -20.35
CA TYR A 177 12.95 18.41 -20.07
C TYR A 177 12.83 19.26 -21.33
N GLU A 178 12.15 20.39 -21.18
CA GLU A 178 12.25 21.54 -22.09
C GLU A 178 12.86 22.68 -21.28
N ASP A 179 14.11 23.04 -21.61
CA ASP A 179 14.95 23.93 -20.81
C ASP A 179 15.07 23.49 -19.34
N LYS A 180 14.39 24.17 -18.42
CA LYS A 180 14.38 23.87 -16.97
C LYS A 180 13.08 23.21 -16.52
N THR A 181 12.12 23.02 -17.42
CA THR A 181 10.77 22.57 -17.12
C THR A 181 10.65 21.10 -17.45
N LEU A 182 10.13 20.30 -16.51
CA LEU A 182 9.86 18.88 -16.76
C LEU A 182 8.47 18.72 -17.36
N CYS A 183 8.39 18.23 -18.58
CA CYS A 183 7.15 17.94 -19.29
C CYS A 183 6.66 16.52 -18.97
N VAL A 184 5.34 16.39 -18.80
CA VAL A 184 4.63 15.15 -18.48
C VAL A 184 3.71 14.78 -19.64
N HIS A 185 3.78 13.53 -20.09
CA HIS A 185 2.89 12.96 -21.10
C HIS A 185 2.68 11.47 -20.83
N ILE A 186 1.59 11.14 -20.15
CA ILE A 186 1.32 9.77 -19.70
C ILE A 186 -0.09 9.36 -20.10
N LEU A 187 -0.20 8.20 -20.73
CA LEU A 187 -1.48 7.60 -21.11
C LEU A 187 -2.03 6.71 -19.99
N PHE A 188 -3.34 6.69 -19.83
CA PHE A 188 -4.06 5.84 -18.89
C PHE A 188 -5.20 5.14 -19.62
N LYS A 189 -5.50 3.90 -19.24
CA LYS A 189 -6.62 3.15 -19.82
C LYS A 189 -7.99 3.61 -19.29
N THR A 190 -8.01 4.28 -18.13
CA THR A 190 -9.24 4.73 -17.48
C THR A 190 -9.10 6.20 -17.04
N GLU A 191 -10.21 6.92 -17.09
CA GLU A 191 -10.30 8.31 -16.63
C GLU A 191 -9.96 8.42 -15.14
N GLU A 192 -10.47 7.50 -14.33
CA GLU A 192 -10.24 7.46 -12.88
C GLU A 192 -8.74 7.40 -12.54
N ASN A 193 -7.95 6.59 -13.24
CA ASN A 193 -6.51 6.50 -12.98
C ASN A 193 -5.79 7.78 -13.41
N ALA A 194 -6.20 8.40 -14.53
CA ALA A 194 -5.67 9.68 -14.96
C ALA A 194 -5.97 10.78 -13.95
N LEU A 195 -7.21 10.86 -13.45
CA LEU A 195 -7.64 11.82 -12.43
C LEU A 195 -6.97 11.58 -11.07
N ARG A 196 -6.74 10.32 -10.67
CA ARG A 196 -6.01 10.00 -9.43
C ARG A 196 -4.53 10.36 -9.53
N PHE A 197 -3.90 10.12 -10.68
CA PHE A 197 -2.55 10.59 -10.94
C PHE A 197 -2.47 12.11 -10.91
N ASP A 198 -3.41 12.78 -11.58
CA ASP A 198 -3.52 14.24 -11.63
C ASP A 198 -3.68 14.84 -10.23
N ASN A 199 -4.64 14.34 -9.45
CA ASN A 199 -4.87 14.77 -8.07
C ASN A 199 -3.63 14.57 -7.20
N ALA A 200 -3.00 13.39 -7.27
CA ALA A 200 -1.78 13.13 -6.51
C ALA A 200 -0.63 14.06 -6.91
N LEU A 201 -0.49 14.38 -8.20
CA LEU A 201 0.53 15.30 -8.69
C LEU A 201 0.24 16.76 -8.28
N GLN A 202 -1.03 17.18 -8.24
CA GLN A 202 -1.46 18.49 -7.77
C GLN A 202 -1.31 18.69 -6.25
N GLU A 203 -1.30 17.61 -5.47
CA GLU A 203 -1.02 17.65 -4.02
C GLU A 203 0.48 17.76 -3.70
N GLU A 204 1.38 17.37 -4.61
CA GLU A 204 2.82 17.40 -4.34
C GLU A 204 3.39 18.78 -3.98
N PRO A 205 2.98 19.91 -4.62
CA PRO A 205 3.41 21.25 -4.24
C PRO A 205 3.16 21.65 -2.80
N VAL A 206 2.09 21.12 -2.20
CA VAL A 206 1.72 21.41 -0.80
C VAL A 206 2.15 20.31 0.16
N THR A 207 2.60 19.16 -0.35
CA THR A 207 3.04 18.02 0.46
C THR A 207 4.46 18.27 1.00
N LEU A 208 4.59 18.42 2.33
CA LEU A 208 5.88 18.66 2.97
C LEU A 208 6.79 17.41 2.86
N GLY A 209 7.99 17.58 2.32
CA GLY A 209 8.92 16.48 2.02
C GLY A 209 8.78 15.88 0.62
N SER A 210 7.83 16.35 -0.19
CA SER A 210 7.86 16.11 -1.63
C SER A 210 9.02 16.88 -2.27
N PRO A 211 9.74 16.30 -3.26
CA PRO A 211 10.68 17.06 -4.07
C PRO A 211 10.00 18.14 -4.93
N LEU A 212 8.67 18.11 -5.09
CA LEU A 212 7.91 19.14 -5.78
C LEU A 212 7.32 20.19 -4.81
N ASN A 213 7.64 20.16 -3.51
CA ASN A 213 7.12 21.15 -2.57
C ASN A 213 7.48 22.58 -3.02
N GLY A 214 6.47 23.46 -3.05
CA GLY A 214 6.60 24.84 -3.53
C GLY A 214 6.84 24.98 -5.03
N GLN A 215 6.77 23.89 -5.82
CA GLN A 215 6.90 23.94 -7.27
C GLN A 215 5.59 24.30 -7.94
N GLU A 216 5.70 25.02 -9.06
CA GLU A 216 4.56 25.28 -9.93
C GLU A 216 4.31 24.05 -10.81
N VAL A 217 3.17 23.41 -10.58
CA VAL A 217 2.72 22.20 -11.30
C VAL A 217 1.45 22.54 -12.07
N THR A 218 1.48 22.33 -13.37
CA THR A 218 0.32 22.53 -14.24
C THR A 218 0.03 21.24 -14.97
N THR A 219 -1.21 20.77 -14.90
CA THR A 219 -1.63 19.52 -15.56
C THR A 219 -2.99 19.69 -16.21
N SER A 220 -3.26 18.84 -17.20
CA SER A 220 -4.58 18.70 -17.81
C SER A 220 -4.82 17.24 -18.16
N VAL A 221 -6.07 16.82 -17.96
CA VAL A 221 -6.55 15.48 -18.30
C VAL A 221 -7.48 15.60 -19.50
N ALA A 222 -7.20 14.86 -20.56
CA ALA A 222 -8.01 14.87 -21.77
C ALA A 222 -8.16 13.46 -22.35
N GLN A 223 -9.26 13.24 -23.06
CA GLN A 223 -9.42 12.04 -23.87
C GLN A 223 -8.41 12.06 -25.03
N PHE A 224 -7.77 10.93 -25.27
CA PHE A 224 -6.73 10.73 -26.28
C PHE A 224 -7.29 9.94 -27.46
N GLU A 225 -7.35 10.60 -28.61
CA GLU A 225 -7.80 10.03 -29.87
C GLU A 225 -6.61 9.32 -30.58
N GLY A 226 -6.11 8.26 -29.97
CA GLY A 226 -5.03 7.43 -30.51
C GLY A 226 -5.51 6.03 -30.88
N VAL A 227 -4.91 5.43 -31.92
CA VAL A 227 -5.20 4.05 -32.32
C VAL A 227 -4.71 3.09 -31.22
N PRO A 228 -5.55 2.15 -30.73
CA PRO A 228 -5.13 1.19 -29.72
C PRO A 228 -3.96 0.34 -30.24
N THR A 229 -2.78 0.60 -29.71
CA THR A 229 -1.55 -0.19 -29.95
C THR A 229 -1.14 -0.88 -28.64
N GLU A 230 -0.26 -1.87 -28.72
CA GLU A 230 0.30 -2.48 -27.50
C GLU A 230 1.02 -1.42 -26.66
N LEU A 231 0.39 -1.02 -25.56
CA LEU A 231 0.91 0.00 -24.67
C LEU A 231 1.98 -0.60 -23.75
N THR A 232 3.15 0.03 -23.73
CA THR A 232 4.19 -0.29 -22.74
C THR A 232 3.85 0.40 -21.41
N ARG A 233 3.79 -0.37 -20.32
CA ARG A 233 3.55 0.14 -18.97
C ARG A 233 4.74 0.98 -18.47
N ILE A 234 4.49 2.08 -17.77
CA ILE A 234 5.53 2.80 -17.05
C ILE A 234 5.74 2.13 -15.70
N TYR A 235 6.97 1.70 -15.42
CA TYR A 235 7.37 1.19 -14.12
C TYR A 235 8.46 2.08 -13.53
N PHE A 236 8.58 2.08 -12.20
CA PHE A 236 9.64 2.81 -11.53
C PHE A 236 11.05 2.38 -12.00
N ILE A 237 11.24 1.10 -12.36
CA ILE A 237 12.51 0.57 -12.87
C ILE A 237 12.94 1.22 -14.22
N HIS A 238 12.05 1.94 -14.90
CA HIS A 238 12.39 2.68 -16.12
C HIS A 238 13.06 4.03 -15.84
N TYR A 239 13.07 4.47 -14.57
CA TYR A 239 13.84 5.63 -14.14
C TYR A 239 15.33 5.31 -14.14
N ASP A 240 16.11 6.05 -14.92
CA ASP A 240 17.56 5.97 -14.90
C ASP A 240 18.14 7.06 -13.99
N PRO A 241 18.71 6.68 -12.84
CA PRO A 241 19.30 7.64 -11.91
C PRO A 241 20.60 8.31 -12.38
N LEU A 242 21.26 7.75 -13.38
CA LEU A 242 22.55 8.22 -13.89
C LEU A 242 22.40 9.12 -15.12
N GLU A 243 21.17 9.36 -15.61
CA GLU A 243 20.91 10.30 -16.69
C GLU A 243 21.26 11.75 -16.26
N SER A 244 21.99 12.47 -17.11
CA SER A 244 22.54 13.81 -16.81
C SER A 244 21.49 14.88 -16.52
N GLU A 245 20.30 14.75 -17.11
CA GLU A 245 19.15 15.64 -16.89
C GLU A 245 18.31 15.21 -15.68
N SER A 246 18.71 14.14 -15.01
CA SER A 246 17.99 13.54 -13.90
C SER A 246 18.95 13.24 -12.75
N PRO A 247 19.64 14.27 -12.22
CA PRO A 247 20.56 14.06 -11.12
C PRO A 247 19.82 13.36 -10.00
N GLN A 248 20.28 12.16 -9.69
CA GLN A 248 19.80 11.40 -8.56
C GLN A 248 19.85 12.30 -7.31
N ASP A 249 18.89 12.09 -6.43
CA ASP A 249 19.17 12.31 -5.02
C ASP A 249 20.21 11.23 -4.65
N THR A 250 21.48 11.49 -4.95
CA THR A 250 22.57 10.69 -4.38
C THR A 250 22.32 10.78 -2.89
N MET A 251 22.19 9.64 -2.20
CA MET A 251 21.79 9.52 -0.79
C MET A 251 22.62 10.37 0.20
N SER A 252 23.68 11.02 -0.27
CA SER A 252 24.47 12.05 0.39
C SER A 252 23.86 13.47 0.37
N SER A 253 22.83 13.77 -0.44
CA SER A 253 22.26 15.12 -0.61
C SER A 253 21.03 15.39 0.28
N ILE A 254 20.28 14.36 0.68
CA ILE A 254 19.28 14.47 1.77
C ILE A 254 19.96 14.86 3.10
N SER A 255 21.25 14.53 3.25
CA SER A 255 22.10 14.95 4.38
C SER A 255 22.52 16.43 4.37
N LEU A 256 22.26 17.19 3.29
CA LEU A 256 22.66 18.61 3.23
C LEU A 256 21.53 19.59 3.59
N THR A 257 20.27 19.17 3.61
CA THR A 257 19.14 20.02 4.05
C THR A 257 18.31 19.43 5.17
N SER A 258 18.35 18.11 5.41
CA SER A 258 17.72 17.49 6.58
C SER A 258 18.78 16.98 7.54
N SER A 259 18.60 17.25 8.83
CA SER A 259 19.41 16.76 9.94
C SER A 259 19.34 15.24 10.16
N VAL A 260 18.94 14.47 9.14
CA VAL A 260 18.50 13.07 9.27
C VAL A 260 19.45 12.17 8.48
N SER A 261 20.13 11.26 9.19
CA SER A 261 20.97 10.21 8.60
C SER A 261 20.13 9.00 8.23
N ILE A 262 20.35 8.44 7.04
CA ILE A 262 19.67 7.22 6.58
C ILE A 262 20.48 5.98 7.00
N LEU A 263 19.79 4.95 7.51
CA LEU A 263 20.36 3.72 8.03
C LEU A 263 20.08 2.54 7.09
N ASP A 264 21.11 1.73 6.88
CA ASP A 264 21.00 0.44 6.21
C ASP A 264 20.53 -0.66 7.18
N ALA A 265 19.86 -1.69 6.67
CA ALA A 265 19.32 -2.80 7.47
C ALA A 265 20.41 -3.63 8.19
N SER A 266 21.67 -3.56 7.72
CA SER A 266 22.80 -4.20 8.38
C SER A 266 23.34 -3.44 9.60
N THR A 267 22.94 -2.17 9.80
CA THR A 267 23.44 -1.35 10.90
C THR A 267 22.91 -1.81 12.26
N ASP A 268 23.76 -1.68 13.27
CA ASP A 268 23.39 -1.97 14.66
C ASP A 268 22.21 -1.11 15.15
N GLU A 269 22.19 0.18 14.77
CA GLU A 269 21.09 1.08 15.12
C GLU A 269 19.75 0.57 14.56
N PHE A 270 19.71 0.12 13.29
CA PHE A 270 18.52 -0.48 12.72
C PHE A 270 18.11 -1.78 13.42
N ARG A 271 19.07 -2.68 13.66
CA ARG A 271 18.79 -4.01 14.23
C ARG A 271 18.30 -3.94 15.67
N TYR A 272 18.87 -3.03 16.46
CA TYR A 272 18.69 -3.01 17.91
C TYR A 272 17.83 -1.85 18.41
N GLN A 273 17.79 -0.72 17.69
CA GLN A 273 17.13 0.53 18.13
C GLN A 273 15.92 0.91 17.27
N ARG A 274 15.32 -0.07 16.58
CA ARG A 274 14.06 0.06 15.83
C ARG A 274 12.86 -0.40 16.66
N ILE A 275 11.75 0.32 16.58
CA ILE A 275 10.47 -0.06 17.21
C ILE A 275 9.46 -0.66 16.22
N GLU A 276 9.59 -0.35 14.93
CA GLU A 276 8.69 -0.82 13.89
C GLU A 276 9.08 -2.22 13.37
N HIS A 277 8.13 -2.91 12.74
CA HIS A 277 8.35 -4.18 12.08
C HIS A 277 9.19 -4.00 10.80
N GLU A 278 10.00 -5.01 10.47
CA GLU A 278 10.92 -4.95 9.33
C GLU A 278 10.24 -4.76 7.97
N ARG A 279 9.01 -5.27 7.84
CA ARG A 279 8.16 -5.13 6.64
C ARG A 279 7.93 -3.68 6.19
N TYR A 280 8.09 -2.71 7.09
CA TYR A 280 7.92 -1.28 6.76
C TYR A 280 9.19 -0.65 6.15
N PHE A 281 10.28 -1.42 6.10
CA PHE A 281 11.56 -1.02 5.54
C PHE A 281 11.93 -1.94 4.36
N LEU A 282 11.63 -3.23 4.40
CA LEU A 282 12.07 -4.12 3.32
C LEU A 282 11.10 -4.17 2.12
N PRO A 283 11.61 -4.40 0.88
CA PRO A 283 13.03 -4.58 0.54
C PRO A 283 13.75 -3.27 0.12
N TYR A 284 13.07 -2.11 0.09
CA TYR A 284 13.60 -0.88 -0.53
C TYR A 284 13.47 0.41 0.32
N GLY A 285 12.86 0.33 1.49
CA GLY A 285 12.77 1.41 2.46
C GLY A 285 13.97 1.44 3.39
N ASN A 286 14.55 2.62 3.58
CA ASN A 286 15.61 2.83 4.56
C ASN A 286 15.04 3.44 5.84
N ALA A 287 15.64 3.12 6.98
CA ALA A 287 15.28 3.79 8.23
C ALA A 287 15.97 5.15 8.32
N GLU A 288 15.32 6.07 9.00
CA GLU A 288 15.87 7.35 9.41
C GLU A 288 16.40 7.23 10.84
N SER A 289 17.59 7.77 11.06
CA SER A 289 18.24 7.91 12.36
C SER A 289 17.66 9.14 13.07
N CYS A 290 16.54 8.92 13.74
CA CYS A 290 15.82 9.92 14.51
C CYS A 290 16.60 10.26 15.77
N HIS A 291 16.87 11.55 16.00
CA HIS A 291 17.52 12.01 17.22
C HIS A 291 16.47 12.27 18.30
N LEU A 292 16.63 11.70 19.49
CA LEU A 292 15.71 11.97 20.60
C LEU A 292 15.91 13.42 21.09
N VAL A 293 17.14 13.79 21.42
CA VAL A 293 17.57 15.18 21.61
C VAL A 293 18.10 15.69 20.27
N SER A 294 17.38 16.62 19.65
CA SER A 294 17.68 17.09 18.29
C SER A 294 19.07 17.76 18.18
N ARG A 295 19.63 17.77 16.96
CA ARG A 295 20.88 18.50 16.68
C ARG A 295 20.75 20.00 16.95
N LYS A 296 19.57 20.58 16.68
CA LYS A 296 19.29 21.99 16.96
C LYS A 296 19.42 22.25 18.47
N GLN A 297 18.77 21.42 19.29
CA GLN A 297 18.84 21.55 20.75
C GLN A 297 20.27 21.34 21.27
N SER A 298 20.99 20.36 20.72
CA SER A 298 22.41 20.14 21.01
C SER A 298 23.29 21.36 20.67
N ARG A 299 22.93 22.13 19.63
CA ARG A 299 23.65 23.34 19.19
C ARG A 299 23.25 24.59 19.97
N ASP A 300 21.99 24.73 20.33
CA ASP A 300 21.44 25.90 21.01
C ASP A 300 21.76 25.83 22.52
N HIS A 301 21.80 24.62 23.09
CA HIS A 301 22.07 24.35 24.51
C HIS A 301 23.33 23.49 24.69
N LYS A 302 24.44 23.90 24.04
CA LYS A 302 25.70 23.14 23.98
C LYS A 302 26.21 22.63 25.32
N ARG A 303 26.06 23.40 26.41
CA ARG A 303 26.56 23.00 27.73
C ARG A 303 25.90 21.74 28.26
N GLU A 304 24.64 21.52 27.91
CA GLU A 304 23.83 20.43 28.46
C GLU A 304 23.74 19.25 27.47
N PHE A 305 23.49 19.54 26.19
CA PHE A 305 23.09 18.51 25.23
C PHE A 305 24.14 18.14 24.18
N ALA A 306 25.25 18.88 24.04
CA ALA A 306 26.25 18.59 23.00
C ALA A 306 26.87 17.18 23.10
N LYS A 307 26.92 16.62 24.31
CA LYS A 307 27.39 15.24 24.55
C LYS A 307 26.53 14.17 23.85
N TYR A 308 25.26 14.46 23.56
CA TYR A 308 24.33 13.51 22.93
C TYR A 308 24.30 13.62 21.40
N ASP A 309 24.89 14.66 20.81
CA ASP A 309 24.81 14.92 19.36
C ASP A 309 25.45 13.79 18.53
N ARG A 310 26.43 13.08 19.07
CA ARG A 310 27.09 11.94 18.42
C ARG A 310 26.89 10.61 19.16
N ASP A 311 26.09 10.59 20.21
CA ASP A 311 25.82 9.39 21.00
C ASP A 311 24.76 8.53 20.29
N THR A 312 25.09 7.27 20.01
CA THR A 312 24.17 6.31 19.39
C THR A 312 22.98 5.99 20.30
N ASN A 313 23.12 6.15 21.61
CA ASN A 313 22.03 6.00 22.58
C ASN A 313 21.05 7.19 22.54
N ASN A 314 21.34 8.25 21.79
CA ASN A 314 20.41 9.34 21.49
C ASN A 314 19.70 9.12 20.14
N ARG A 315 19.52 7.86 19.70
CA ARG A 315 18.95 7.53 18.39
C ARG A 315 17.87 6.46 18.43
N LEU A 316 16.91 6.61 17.52
CA LEU A 316 15.97 5.57 17.11
C LEU A 316 16.03 5.39 15.60
N ALA A 317 15.96 4.14 15.16
CA ALA A 317 15.74 3.83 13.75
C ALA A 317 14.23 3.79 13.47
N LEU A 318 13.73 4.79 12.75
CA LEU A 318 12.30 4.95 12.43
C LEU A 318 12.08 5.00 10.91
N SER A 319 10.93 4.54 10.43
CA SER A 319 10.51 4.81 9.05
C SER A 319 10.24 6.30 8.88
N ARG A 320 10.28 6.79 7.64
CA ARG A 320 9.93 8.20 7.33
C ARG A 320 8.58 8.60 7.92
N GLU A 321 7.60 7.71 7.85
CA GLU A 321 6.25 7.95 8.36
C GLU A 321 6.25 8.01 9.89
N MET A 322 6.85 7.03 10.58
CA MET A 322 6.91 7.03 12.05
C MET A 322 7.72 8.20 12.61
N HIS A 323 8.82 8.56 11.94
CA HIS A 323 9.59 9.76 12.29
C HIS A 323 8.74 11.02 12.10
N GLY A 324 7.99 11.10 10.99
CA GLY A 324 7.04 12.18 10.76
C GLY A 324 5.92 12.26 11.82
N PHE A 325 5.43 11.12 12.29
CA PHE A 325 4.46 11.04 13.38
C PHE A 325 5.04 11.54 14.71
N TYR A 326 6.31 11.25 14.97
CA TYR A 326 6.97 11.54 16.25
C TYR A 326 7.48 12.97 16.37
N ASP A 327 7.93 13.57 15.27
CA ASP A 327 8.40 14.97 15.24
C ASP A 327 7.34 15.97 14.74
N ALA A 328 6.19 15.46 14.30
CA ALA A 328 5.17 16.23 13.56
C ALA A 328 5.71 16.85 12.28
N LEU A 329 6.50 16.08 11.51
CA LEU A 329 7.01 16.56 10.22
C LEU A 329 5.91 16.64 9.15
N SER A 330 4.72 16.09 9.43
CA SER A 330 3.61 16.03 8.47
C SER A 330 2.26 16.42 9.10
N TYR A 331 2.27 16.92 10.33
CA TYR A 331 1.08 17.23 11.15
C TYR A 331 1.34 18.46 12.01
N ASP A 332 0.29 19.13 12.48
CA ASP A 332 0.40 20.28 13.38
C ASP A 332 1.00 19.91 14.75
N VAL A 333 0.79 18.66 15.17
CA VAL A 333 1.24 18.11 16.45
C VAL A 333 1.71 16.66 16.25
N PRO A 334 2.69 16.16 17.03
CA PRO A 334 3.07 14.75 16.96
C PRO A 334 1.86 13.87 17.24
N ILE A 335 1.64 12.82 16.47
CA ILE A 335 0.53 11.89 16.72
C ILE A 335 0.95 10.67 17.56
N VAL A 336 2.26 10.51 17.76
CA VAL A 336 2.86 9.51 18.63
C VAL A 336 3.82 10.21 19.60
N ASN A 337 3.82 9.75 20.85
CA ASN A 337 4.79 10.12 21.86
C ASN A 337 5.31 8.86 22.54
N MET A 338 6.56 8.87 23.01
CA MET A 338 7.24 7.68 23.53
C MET A 338 7.90 8.01 24.86
N VAL A 339 7.81 7.11 25.83
CA VAL A 339 8.41 7.28 27.16
C VAL A 339 9.02 5.95 27.61
N PRO A 340 10.20 5.95 28.25
CA PRO A 340 10.76 4.71 28.78
C PRO A 340 9.88 4.15 29.90
N VAL A 341 9.74 2.83 29.95
CA VAL A 341 9.08 2.18 31.08
C VAL A 341 9.97 2.32 32.33
N PRO A 342 9.44 2.83 33.46
CA PRO A 342 10.20 2.93 34.70
C PRO A 342 10.63 1.55 35.20
N GLY A 343 11.86 1.43 35.66
CA GLY A 343 12.36 0.18 36.25
C GLY A 343 13.88 0.12 36.32
N PRO A 344 14.43 -0.84 37.09
CA PRO A 344 15.86 -1.03 37.17
C PRO A 344 16.45 -1.36 35.79
N VAL A 345 17.71 -0.98 35.58
CA VAL A 345 18.48 -1.50 34.43
C VAL A 345 18.75 -2.98 34.72
N GLU A 346 18.18 -3.86 33.90
CA GLU A 346 18.49 -5.29 33.96
C GLU A 346 19.91 -5.59 33.45
N LYS A 347 20.34 -6.85 33.51
CA LYS A 347 21.62 -7.24 32.90
C LYS A 347 21.55 -7.11 31.36
N PRO A 348 22.69 -6.96 30.66
CA PRO A 348 22.71 -6.98 29.20
C PRO A 348 22.00 -8.22 28.67
N SER A 349 21.12 -8.03 27.68
CA SER A 349 20.31 -9.10 27.10
C SER A 349 20.86 -9.58 25.75
N ILE A 350 21.56 -8.73 25.00
CA ILE A 350 22.17 -9.06 23.70
C ILE A 350 23.57 -8.45 23.63
N GLY A 351 24.61 -9.28 23.72
CA GLY A 351 25.99 -8.80 23.75
C GLY A 351 26.22 -7.80 24.89
N SER A 352 26.70 -6.60 24.58
CA SER A 352 26.86 -5.48 25.51
C SER A 352 25.61 -4.62 25.70
N ARG A 353 24.51 -4.93 25.00
CA ARG A 353 23.30 -4.09 24.94
C ARG A 353 22.26 -4.52 25.97
N TYR A 354 21.61 -3.52 26.55
CA TYR A 354 20.55 -3.61 27.54
C TYR A 354 19.19 -3.45 26.87
N LYS A 355 18.23 -4.28 27.24
CA LYS A 355 16.83 -4.12 26.84
C LYS A 355 16.22 -2.94 27.59
N VAL A 356 15.65 -2.00 26.85
CA VAL A 356 14.85 -0.89 27.41
C VAL A 356 13.44 -1.01 26.88
N GLU A 357 12.47 -1.22 27.78
CA GLU A 357 11.06 -1.18 27.42
C GLU A 357 10.58 0.27 27.26
N ILE A 358 9.68 0.49 26.30
CA ILE A 358 9.16 1.81 25.91
C ILE A 358 7.63 1.73 25.83
N PHE A 359 6.93 2.69 26.42
CA PHE A 359 5.53 2.94 26.12
C PHE A 359 5.42 3.86 24.90
N VAL A 360 4.67 3.41 23.90
CA VAL A 360 4.31 4.17 22.70
C VAL A 360 2.87 4.60 22.87
N LYS A 361 2.65 5.90 23.07
CA LYS A 361 1.35 6.51 23.28
C LYS A 361 0.91 7.23 22.01
N VAL A 362 -0.35 7.07 21.61
CA VAL A 362 -0.94 7.83 20.50
C VAL A 362 -1.77 9.00 21.02
N LEU A 363 -1.93 10.03 20.17
CA LEU A 363 -2.67 11.25 20.52
C LEU A 363 -4.16 10.97 20.77
N ASP A 364 -4.79 10.18 19.90
CA ASP A 364 -6.22 9.82 19.96
C ASP A 364 -6.50 8.43 19.35
N ALA A 365 -7.76 8.01 19.43
CA ALA A 365 -8.20 6.71 18.94
C ALA A 365 -8.07 6.52 17.41
N HIS A 366 -8.08 7.59 16.62
CA HIS A 366 -7.91 7.52 15.16
C HIS A 366 -6.47 7.21 14.75
N CYS A 367 -5.52 7.44 15.66
CA CYS A 367 -4.10 7.18 15.45
C CYS A 367 -3.69 5.73 15.77
N ILE A 368 -4.53 4.96 16.48
CA ILE A 368 -4.23 3.60 16.95
C ILE A 368 -3.74 2.72 15.80
N ASP A 369 -4.58 2.46 14.79
CA ASP A 369 -4.23 1.54 13.70
C ASP A 369 -3.04 2.05 12.89
N ARG A 370 -2.88 3.37 12.75
CA ARG A 370 -1.79 3.99 12.00
C ARG A 370 -0.43 3.76 12.65
N VAL A 371 -0.37 3.75 13.98
CA VAL A 371 0.89 3.64 14.73
C VAL A 371 1.14 2.20 15.20
N PHE A 372 0.14 1.58 15.82
CA PHE A 372 0.29 0.29 16.50
C PHE A 372 0.45 -0.89 15.55
N SER A 373 -0.21 -0.87 14.39
CA SER A 373 -0.02 -1.91 13.36
C SER A 373 1.42 -1.98 12.85
N ARG A 374 2.22 -0.94 13.10
CA ARG A 374 3.60 -0.82 12.65
C ARG A 374 4.61 -1.38 13.62
N LEU A 375 4.27 -1.53 14.90
CA LEU A 375 5.21 -1.96 15.93
C LEU A 375 5.71 -3.39 15.66
N LYS A 376 6.96 -3.67 16.04
CA LYS A 376 7.60 -4.96 15.81
C LYS A 376 7.00 -6.08 16.67
N GLU A 377 7.32 -7.30 16.27
CA GLU A 377 7.02 -8.50 17.06
C GLU A 377 7.55 -8.38 18.50
N GLY A 378 6.75 -8.88 19.45
CA GLY A 378 7.01 -8.73 20.88
C GLY A 378 6.51 -7.43 21.51
N SER A 379 5.85 -6.56 20.73
CA SER A 379 5.07 -5.44 21.28
C SER A 379 3.74 -5.96 21.87
N THR A 380 3.27 -5.37 22.96
CA THR A 380 2.11 -5.83 23.73
C THR A 380 1.15 -4.68 24.05
N THR A 381 -0.15 -4.97 24.09
CA THR A 381 -1.17 -4.04 24.57
C THR A 381 -1.12 -3.95 26.10
N ILE A 382 -1.49 -2.80 26.64
CA ILE A 382 -1.67 -2.59 28.08
C ILE A 382 -3.11 -2.13 28.35
N ASP A 383 -3.45 -1.86 29.61
CA ASP A 383 -4.81 -1.49 30.02
C ASP A 383 -5.32 -0.20 29.34
N ASP A 384 -4.43 0.75 29.03
CA ASP A 384 -4.77 1.95 28.26
C ASP A 384 -4.77 1.64 26.75
N PRO A 385 -5.92 1.74 26.05
CA PRO A 385 -6.03 1.44 24.63
C PRO A 385 -5.25 2.42 23.74
N LEU A 386 -4.83 3.57 24.26
CA LEU A 386 -4.00 4.55 23.56
C LEU A 386 -2.50 4.32 23.78
N VAL A 387 -2.11 3.22 24.45
CA VAL A 387 -0.71 2.91 24.74
C VAL A 387 -0.40 1.46 24.40
N MET A 388 0.75 1.25 23.76
CA MET A 388 1.36 -0.06 23.59
C MET A 388 2.77 -0.09 24.17
N LYS A 389 3.19 -1.25 24.64
CA LYS A 389 4.55 -1.47 25.13
C LYS A 389 5.39 -2.15 24.05
N THR A 390 6.57 -1.62 23.77
CA THR A 390 7.59 -2.20 22.91
C THR A 390 8.97 -2.13 23.58
N PHE A 391 10.06 -2.42 22.88
CA PHE A 391 11.40 -2.38 23.45
C PHE A 391 12.48 -2.07 22.41
N VAL A 392 13.65 -1.64 22.87
CA VAL A 392 14.89 -1.52 22.07
C VAL A 392 16.08 -2.10 22.86
N HIS A 393 17.21 -2.24 22.19
CA HIS A 393 18.48 -2.68 22.77
C HIS A 393 19.56 -1.62 22.57
N VAL A 394 20.07 -1.07 23.66
CA VAL A 394 21.01 0.06 23.68
C VAL A 394 22.22 -0.24 24.55
N GLU A 395 23.36 0.38 24.27
CA GLU A 395 24.60 0.14 25.05
C GLU A 395 24.59 0.88 26.39
N ASN A 396 23.99 2.07 26.42
CA ASN A 396 23.84 2.90 27.61
C ASN A 396 22.36 3.22 27.86
N PRO A 397 21.66 2.39 28.66
CA PRO A 397 20.24 2.58 28.94
C PRO A 397 19.93 3.86 29.70
N GLU A 398 20.84 4.34 30.56
CA GLU A 398 20.68 5.58 31.31
C GLU A 398 20.64 6.79 30.36
N THR A 399 21.59 6.88 29.43
CA THR A 399 21.60 7.94 28.42
C THR A 399 20.37 7.87 27.53
N PHE A 400 20.00 6.67 27.06
CA PHE A 400 18.83 6.51 26.19
C PHE A 400 17.53 6.94 26.89
N ARG A 401 17.31 6.49 28.14
CA ARG A 401 16.13 6.85 28.93
C ARG A 401 16.05 8.35 29.16
N LEU A 402 17.17 8.99 29.49
CA LEU A 402 17.23 10.44 29.67
C LEU A 402 16.87 11.20 28.39
N CYS A 403 17.45 10.80 27.24
CA CYS A 403 17.17 11.45 25.96
C CYS A 403 15.73 11.25 25.52
N MET A 404 15.17 10.06 25.73
CA MET A 404 13.77 9.77 25.42
C MET A 404 12.81 10.52 26.33
N GLN A 405 13.10 10.62 27.63
CA GLN A 405 12.30 11.41 28.57
C GLN A 405 12.29 12.88 28.17
N TRP A 406 13.44 13.43 27.79
CA TRP A 406 13.52 14.81 27.29
C TRP A 406 12.61 15.03 26.08
N LYS A 407 12.64 14.11 25.10
CA LYS A 407 11.79 14.21 23.90
C LYS A 407 10.32 14.02 24.23
N HIS A 408 10.01 13.14 25.18
CA HIS A 408 8.67 12.92 25.69
C HIS A 408 8.07 14.20 26.23
N ASP A 409 8.81 14.89 27.10
CA ASP A 409 8.37 16.11 27.76
C ASP A 409 8.13 17.24 26.74
N GLU A 410 9.02 17.38 25.74
CA GLU A 410 8.86 18.32 24.62
C GLU A 410 7.56 18.04 23.82
N ASN A 411 7.33 16.78 23.46
CA ASN A 411 6.14 16.39 22.72
C ASN A 411 4.85 16.51 23.56
N ASP A 412 4.91 16.22 24.86
CA ASP A 412 3.76 16.33 25.76
C ASP A 412 3.35 17.80 25.98
N GLU A 413 4.30 18.73 26.00
CA GLU A 413 4.02 20.17 26.00
C GLU A 413 3.33 20.62 24.70
N ARG A 414 3.75 20.09 23.55
CA ARG A 414 3.09 20.34 22.26
C ARG A 414 1.67 19.78 22.25
N TRP A 415 1.45 18.59 22.79
CA TRP A 415 0.12 17.99 22.93
C TRP A 415 -0.80 18.85 23.79
N ARG A 416 -0.33 19.26 24.98
CA ARG A 416 -1.08 20.15 25.88
C ARG A 416 -1.46 21.46 25.20
N SER A 417 -0.52 22.08 24.48
CA SER A 417 -0.76 23.32 23.74
C SER A 417 -1.79 23.15 22.63
N PHE A 418 -1.69 22.08 21.85
CA PHE A 418 -2.61 21.77 20.76
C PHE A 418 -4.05 21.50 21.26
N LEU A 419 -4.19 20.68 22.31
CA LEU A 419 -5.48 20.36 22.90
C LEU A 419 -6.15 21.58 23.55
N ALA A 420 -5.37 22.50 24.12
CA ALA A 420 -5.89 23.75 24.68
C ALA A 420 -6.41 24.73 23.61
N MET A 421 -5.90 24.66 22.37
CA MET A 421 -6.34 25.50 21.25
C MET A 421 -7.58 24.95 20.52
N THR A 422 -7.91 23.68 20.73
CA THR A 422 -9.07 23.03 20.11
C THR A 422 -10.30 23.27 20.99
N PRO A 423 -11.35 23.99 20.53
CA PRO A 423 -12.54 24.19 21.34
C PRO A 423 -13.16 22.84 21.69
N ALA A 424 -13.61 22.66 22.94
CA ALA A 424 -14.47 21.54 23.30
C ALA A 424 -15.75 21.67 22.47
N VAL A 425 -15.88 20.85 21.43
CA VAL A 425 -17.13 20.72 20.69
C VAL A 425 -17.98 19.73 21.48
N ASP A 426 -19.02 20.25 22.15
CA ASP A 426 -20.14 19.48 22.67
C ASP A 426 -20.98 18.88 21.53
#